data_AF-A0A067DCQ8-F1
#
_entry.id   AF-A0A067DCQ8-F1
#
_cell.length_a   1.000
_cell.length_b   1.000
_cell.length_c   1.000
_cell.angle_alpha   90.00
_cell.angle_beta   90.00
_cell.angle_gamma   90.00
#
_symmetry.space_group_name_H-M   'P 1'
#
loop_
_entity.id
_entity.type
_entity.pdbx_description
1 polymer ?
#
loop_
_entity_poly.entity_id
_entity_poly.type
_entity_poly.pdbx_seq_one_letter_code
_entity_poly.pdbx_strand_id
1 'polypeptide(L)'
;MKLLLVSFVVLTAFGKWVDGFLEFNETELYQIENYRSGYVSNGSVYGISKAYDNALMVGLTLIQSARAKGAVCLDGTLPGYHLHRGYGSGANSWLIQLEVS
;
A
#
# COMPACT_ATOMS: atom_id res chain seq x y z
N MET A 1 -45.71 -17.40 12.62
CA MET A 1 -44.62 -18.29 12.14
C MET A 1 -43.94 -17.81 10.85
N LYS A 2 -44.67 -17.36 9.82
CA LYS A 2 -44.07 -16.90 8.54
C LYS A 2 -43.18 -15.65 8.66
N LEU A 3 -43.57 -14.66 9.48
CA LEU A 3 -42.79 -13.43 9.69
C LEU A 3 -41.44 -13.64 10.41
N LEU A 4 -41.35 -14.67 11.27
CA LEU A 4 -40.11 -15.00 11.98
C LEU A 4 -39.05 -15.60 11.05
N LEU A 5 -39.48 -16.43 10.08
CA LEU A 5 -38.58 -16.99 9.07
C LEU A 5 -38.03 -15.92 8.12
N VAL A 6 -38.86 -14.96 7.72
CA VAL A 6 -38.42 -13.85 6.87
C VAL A 6 -37.39 -12.98 7.60
N SER A 7 -37.64 -12.66 8.87
CA SER A 7 -36.68 -11.92 9.70
C SER A 7 -35.34 -12.64 9.81
N PHE A 8 -35.35 -13.96 10.06
CA PHE A 8 -34.14 -14.77 10.15
C PHE A 8 -33.35 -14.82 8.82
N VAL A 9 -34.04 -14.95 7.69
CA VAL A 9 -33.42 -14.94 6.36
C VAL A 9 -32.82 -13.57 6.03
N VAL A 10 -33.48 -12.48 6.40
CA VAL A 10 -32.96 -11.12 6.23
C VAL A 10 -31.74 -10.90 7.13
N LEU A 11 -31.77 -11.33 8.39
CA LEU A 11 -30.64 -11.17 9.32
C LEU A 11 -29.39 -11.93 8.85
N THR A 12 -29.57 -13.17 8.37
CA THR A 12 -28.47 -13.99 7.86
C THR A 12 -27.93 -13.46 6.52
N ALA A 13 -28.79 -12.92 5.65
CA ALA A 13 -28.36 -12.27 4.43
C ALA A 13 -27.58 -10.98 4.72
N PHE A 14 -28.07 -10.11 5.60
CA PHE A 14 -27.38 -8.86 5.96
C PHE A 14 -26.08 -9.12 6.75
N GLY A 15 -26.04 -10.11 7.64
CA GLY A 15 -24.83 -10.51 8.36
C GLY A 15 -23.67 -10.87 7.42
N LYS A 16 -23.95 -11.66 6.37
CA LYS A 16 -22.93 -12.05 5.38
C LYS A 16 -22.45 -10.90 4.48
N TRP A 17 -23.21 -9.80 4.38
CA TRP A 17 -22.79 -8.60 3.65
C TRP A 17 -21.91 -7.68 4.50
N VAL A 18 -22.06 -7.69 5.84
CA VAL A 18 -21.26 -6.83 6.74
C VAL A 18 -19.91 -7.43 7.10
N ASP A 19 -19.70 -8.74 6.91
CA ASP A 19 -18.39 -9.40 7.06
C ASP A 19 -17.36 -8.99 5.96
N GLY A 20 -17.76 -8.16 5.00
CA GLY A 20 -16.91 -7.67 3.91
C GLY A 20 -16.10 -6.41 4.22
N PHE A 21 -16.19 -5.85 5.43
CA PHE A 21 -15.49 -4.61 5.80
C PHE A 21 -14.23 -4.90 6.61
N LEU A 22 -13.13 -5.18 5.89
CA LEU A 22 -11.72 -5.09 6.30
C LEU A 22 -11.42 -5.34 7.80
N GLU A 23 -11.28 -6.60 8.18
CA GLU A 23 -10.52 -6.96 9.38
C GLU A 23 -9.02 -6.94 9.04
N PHE A 24 -8.40 -5.76 9.13
CA PHE A 24 -6.94 -5.67 9.24
C PHE A 24 -6.55 -6.17 10.64
N ASN A 25 -6.03 -7.38 10.74
CA ASN A 25 -5.66 -8.02 12.00
C ASN A 25 -4.39 -7.37 12.59
N GLU A 26 -4.50 -6.77 13.78
CA GLU A 26 -3.38 -6.11 14.48
C GLU A 26 -2.19 -7.03 14.80
N THR A 27 -2.38 -8.35 14.76
CA THR A 27 -1.30 -9.32 15.00
C THR A 27 -0.23 -9.34 13.90
N GLU A 28 -0.56 -8.88 12.68
CA GLU A 28 0.38 -8.74 11.56
C GLU A 28 1.36 -7.56 11.75
N LEU A 29 1.02 -6.57 12.59
CA LEU A 29 1.91 -5.43 12.90
C LEU A 29 2.99 -5.79 13.93
N TYR A 30 2.66 -6.65 14.91
CA TYR A 30 3.61 -7.05 15.96
C TYR A 30 4.79 -7.87 15.41
N GLN A 31 4.58 -8.58 14.30
CA GLN A 31 5.63 -9.36 13.62
C GLN A 31 6.59 -8.47 12.81
N ILE A 32 6.15 -7.29 12.36
CA ILE A 32 6.97 -6.34 11.59
C ILE A 32 7.84 -5.48 12.53
N GLU A 33 7.32 -5.12 13.71
CA GLU A 33 8.01 -4.23 14.65
C GLU A 33 9.22 -4.89 15.33
N ASN A 34 9.13 -6.20 15.63
CA ASN A 34 10.24 -6.96 16.23
C ASN A 34 11.40 -7.25 15.25
N TYR A 35 11.24 -6.99 13.95
CA TYR A 35 12.32 -7.17 12.96
C TYR A 35 13.19 -5.92 12.78
N ARG A 36 12.78 -4.76 13.32
CA ARG A 36 13.46 -3.47 13.11
C ARG A 36 14.52 -3.13 14.16
N SER A 37 14.79 -4.01 15.12
CA SER A 37 15.85 -3.80 16.11
C SER A 37 17.12 -4.57 15.75
N GLY A 38 18.00 -3.95 14.94
CA GLY A 38 19.31 -4.51 14.65
C GLY A 38 20.13 -3.64 13.69
N TYR A 39 20.79 -2.61 14.21
CA TYR A 39 21.78 -1.82 13.49
C TYR A 39 23.01 -2.68 13.10
N VAL A 40 23.26 -2.76 11.78
CA VAL A 40 24.53 -2.91 11.02
C VAL A 40 25.68 -3.75 11.62
N SER A 41 26.21 -4.74 10.86
CA SER A 41 27.65 -4.92 10.56
C SER A 41 27.95 -6.23 9.78
N ASN A 42 28.44 -6.09 8.54
CA ASN A 42 29.37 -6.99 7.83
C ASN A 42 29.17 -8.52 7.98
N GLY A 43 27.94 -9.03 7.93
CA GLY A 43 27.67 -10.45 8.07
C GLY A 43 26.38 -10.82 7.37
N SER A 44 26.50 -11.72 6.39
CA SER A 44 25.42 -12.26 5.56
C SER A 44 24.19 -12.66 6.36
N VAL A 45 23.05 -12.00 6.11
CA VAL A 45 21.74 -12.43 6.59
C VAL A 45 20.94 -12.99 5.42
N TYR A 46 21.00 -14.32 5.24
CA TYR A 46 20.26 -15.06 4.21
C TYR A 46 18.72 -14.90 4.27
N GLY A 47 18.19 -14.22 5.30
CA GLY A 47 16.76 -13.91 5.48
C GLY A 47 16.37 -12.43 5.38
N ILE A 48 17.29 -11.46 5.50
CA ILE A 48 17.03 -10.03 5.24
C ILE A 48 17.28 -9.74 3.76
N SER A 49 18.31 -10.37 3.17
CA SER A 49 18.66 -10.20 1.76
C SER A 49 17.50 -10.58 0.84
N LYS A 50 16.80 -11.69 1.08
CA LYS A 50 15.69 -12.12 0.22
C LYS A 50 14.49 -11.17 0.21
N ALA A 51 14.18 -10.46 1.29
CA ALA A 51 13.05 -9.53 1.31
C ALA A 51 13.39 -8.22 0.59
N TYR A 52 14.65 -7.76 0.71
CA TYR A 52 15.15 -6.60 -0.01
C TYR A 52 15.47 -6.91 -1.49
N ASP A 53 15.91 -8.13 -1.80
CA ASP A 53 16.23 -8.59 -3.17
C ASP A 53 14.99 -8.58 -4.09
N ASN A 54 13.78 -8.64 -3.53
CA ASN A 54 12.53 -8.63 -4.30
C ASN A 54 11.73 -7.33 -4.12
N ALA A 55 12.29 -6.32 -3.46
CA ALA A 55 11.60 -5.04 -3.31
C ALA A 55 11.40 -4.43 -4.70
N LEU A 56 10.15 -4.07 -5.02
CA LEU A 56 9.83 -3.42 -6.28
C LEU A 56 10.40 -2.00 -6.27
N MET A 57 11.61 -1.83 -6.81
CA MET A 57 12.22 -0.52 -6.97
C MET A 57 11.60 0.20 -8.15
N VAL A 58 10.89 1.29 -7.86
CA VAL A 58 10.29 2.16 -8.87
C VAL A 58 11.13 3.43 -8.99
N GLY A 59 11.63 3.74 -10.18
CA GLY A 59 12.43 4.94 -10.41
C GLY A 59 11.64 6.23 -10.26
N LEU A 60 12.30 7.29 -9.77
CA LEU A 60 11.77 8.65 -9.75
C LEU A 60 11.85 9.26 -11.15
N THR A 61 10.74 9.80 -11.65
CA THR A 61 10.69 10.56 -12.89
C THR A 61 10.47 12.04 -12.58
N LEU A 62 11.41 12.90 -12.94
CA LEU A 62 11.30 14.35 -12.78
C LEU A 62 10.46 14.98 -13.90
N ILE A 63 9.64 15.96 -13.53
CA ILE A 63 8.80 16.69 -14.47
C ILE A 63 9.60 17.87 -15.05
N GLN A 64 10.29 17.63 -16.15
CA GLN A 64 11.23 18.61 -16.75
C GLN A 64 10.57 19.96 -17.09
N SER A 65 9.33 19.94 -17.56
CA SER A 65 8.58 21.17 -17.91
C SER A 65 8.04 21.93 -16.69
N ALA A 66 8.18 21.42 -15.47
CA ALA A 66 7.54 22.00 -14.28
C ALA A 66 8.13 23.38 -13.94
N ARG A 67 9.44 23.56 -14.13
CA ARG A 67 10.13 24.85 -13.91
C ARG A 67 9.58 25.97 -14.78
N ALA A 68 9.32 25.69 -16.06
CA ALA A 68 8.74 26.67 -16.98
C ALA A 68 7.33 27.12 -16.55
N LYS A 69 6.64 26.32 -15.73
CA LYS A 69 5.31 26.59 -15.18
C LYS A 69 5.34 27.13 -13.74
N GLY A 70 6.53 27.30 -13.14
CA GLY A 70 6.68 27.69 -11.73
C GLY A 70 6.25 26.62 -10.73
N ALA A 71 5.99 25.38 -11.17
CA ALA A 71 5.64 24.27 -10.28
C ALA A 71 6.93 23.61 -9.80
N VAL A 72 7.43 24.03 -8.63
CA VAL A 72 8.68 23.54 -8.02
C VAL A 72 8.43 23.16 -6.56
N CYS A 73 9.35 22.36 -6.00
CA CYS A 73 9.37 22.06 -4.58
C CYS A 73 9.75 23.31 -3.75
N LEU A 74 9.64 23.23 -2.42
CA LEU A 74 9.97 24.35 -1.52
C LEU A 74 11.44 24.81 -1.64
N ASP A 75 12.35 23.91 -2.01
CA ASP A 75 13.77 24.19 -2.25
C ASP A 75 14.07 24.64 -3.69
N GLY A 76 13.04 24.76 -4.54
CA GLY A 76 13.17 25.16 -5.95
C GLY A 76 13.59 24.03 -6.90
N THR A 77 13.73 22.80 -6.43
CA THR A 77 14.00 21.64 -7.28
C THR A 77 12.77 21.21 -8.09
N LEU A 78 12.99 20.33 -9.09
CA LEU A 78 11.91 19.81 -9.91
C LEU A 78 11.11 18.75 -9.14
N PRO A 79 9.77 18.81 -9.16
CA PRO A 79 8.96 17.73 -8.63
C PRO A 79 9.06 16.49 -9.52
N GLY A 80 8.70 15.33 -8.98
CA GLY A 80 8.67 14.07 -9.70
C GLY A 80 7.63 13.11 -9.17
N TYR A 81 7.54 11.94 -9.80
CA TYR A 81 6.67 10.86 -9.38
C TYR A 81 7.34 9.50 -9.58
N HIS A 82 6.93 8.51 -8.78
CA HIS A 82 7.22 7.11 -9.00
C HIS A 82 6.05 6.48 -9.75
N LEU A 83 6.30 5.78 -10.86
CA LEU A 83 5.24 5.13 -11.64
C LEU A 83 5.56 3.66 -11.88
N HIS A 84 4.78 2.80 -11.25
CA HIS A 84 4.64 1.41 -11.66
C HIS A 84 3.36 1.27 -12.49
N ARG A 85 3.44 0.69 -13.69
CA ARG A 85 2.31 0.56 -14.61
C ARG A 85 1.24 -0.43 -14.14
N GLY A 86 1.53 -1.21 -13.09
CA GLY A 86 0.71 -2.33 -12.69
C GLY A 86 0.80 -3.50 -13.67
N TYR A 87 0.10 -4.58 -13.36
CA TYR A 87 -0.02 -5.77 -14.21
C TYR A 87 -1.35 -6.47 -13.94
N GLY A 88 -1.73 -7.41 -14.82
CA GLY A 88 -2.95 -8.21 -14.66
C GLY A 88 -4.20 -7.34 -14.55
N SER A 89 -5.03 -7.60 -13.54
CA SER A 89 -6.27 -6.84 -13.28
C SER A 89 -6.05 -5.37 -12.92
N GLY A 90 -4.85 -5.01 -12.45
CA GLY A 90 -4.50 -3.64 -12.06
C GLY A 90 -3.98 -2.76 -13.20
N ALA A 91 -3.75 -3.30 -14.41
CA ALA A 91 -3.08 -2.57 -15.50
C ALA A 91 -3.84 -1.33 -16.01
N ASN A 92 -5.16 -1.27 -15.80
CA ASN A 92 -6.03 -0.15 -16.18
C ASN A 92 -6.58 0.62 -14.98
N SER A 93 -6.09 0.34 -13.78
CA SER A 93 -6.54 0.96 -12.54
C SER A 93 -5.43 1.86 -12.01
N TRP A 94 -5.78 3.08 -11.62
CA TRP A 94 -4.82 4.07 -11.15
C TRP A 94 -4.94 4.25 -9.64
N LEU A 95 -3.82 4.11 -8.94
CA LEU A 95 -3.67 4.50 -7.54
C LEU A 95 -2.70 5.67 -7.50
N ILE A 96 -3.13 6.78 -6.90
CA ILE A 96 -2.30 7.97 -6.70
C ILE A 96 -2.06 8.10 -5.20
N GLN A 97 -0.80 7.94 -4.80
CA GLN A 97 -0.37 8.19 -3.44
C GLN A 97 0.29 9.57 -3.38
N LEU A 98 -0.21 10.43 -2.50
CA LEU A 98 0.39 11.72 -2.22
C LEU A 98 1.18 11.58 -0.92
N GLU A 99 2.50 11.72 -1.02
CA GLU A 99 3.36 11.82 0.14
C GLU A 99 3.23 13.21 0.76
N VAL A 100 3.22 13.26 2.09
CA VAL A 100 3.34 14.50 2.85
C VAL A 100 4.77 14.55 3.38
N SER A 101 5.55 15.50 2.86
CA SER A 101 6.92 15.79 3.28
C SER A 101 6.99 16.64 4.53
#